data_AF-A0A7C3HBC4-F1
#
_entry.id   AF-A0A7C3HBC4-F1
#
_cell.length_a   1.000
_cell.length_b   1.000
_cell.length_c   1.000
_cell.angle_alpha   90.00
_cell.angle_beta   90.00
_cell.angle_gamma   90.00
#
_symmetry.space_group_name_H-M   'P 1'
#
loop_
_entity.id
_entity.type
_entity.pdbx_description
1 polymer ?
#
loop_
_entity_poly.entity_id
_entity_poly.type
_entity_poly.pdbx_seq_one_letter_code
_entity_poly.pdbx_strand_id
1 'polypeptide(L)' 'KPIRAFAAQLQKRYDMPVEFVNEAFTSFEAQDRLKQQRQRGRKKRVKKIEIDQQAAAVIVETWLELHRAT' A
#
# COMPACT_ATOMS: atom_id res chain seq x y z
N LYS A 1 -16.86 3.66 -13.06
CA LYS A 1 -15.65 3.23 -12.32
C LYS A 1 -15.37 4.23 -11.19
N PRO A 2 -15.59 3.87 -9.92
CA PRO A 2 -15.51 4.81 -8.79
C PRO A 2 -14.10 5.37 -8.56
N ILE A 3 -13.05 4.59 -8.81
CA ILE A 3 -11.68 4.99 -8.49
C ILE A 3 -11.13 6.17 -9.31
N ARG A 4 -11.52 6.29 -10.59
CA ARG A 4 -11.09 7.41 -11.45
C ARG A 4 -11.77 8.72 -11.07
N ALA A 5 -13.05 8.66 -10.69
CA ALA A 5 -13.76 9.82 -10.18
C ALA A 5 -13.17 10.28 -8.83
N PHE A 6 -12.82 9.33 -7.97
CA PHE A 6 -12.14 9.62 -6.70
C PHE A 6 -10.76 10.27 -6.92
N ALA A 7 -9.95 9.76 -7.84
CA ALA A 7 -8.66 10.36 -8.19
C ALA A 7 -8.82 11.80 -8.71
N ALA A 8 -9.81 12.06 -9.57
CA ALA A 8 -10.08 13.42 -10.05
C ALA A 8 -10.51 14.37 -8.91
N GLN A 9 -11.29 13.87 -7.95
CA GLN A 9 -11.67 14.64 -6.75
C GLN A 9 -10.44 14.95 -5.88
N LEU A 10 -9.53 13.98 -5.68
CA LEU A 10 -8.28 14.18 -4.95
C LEU A 10 -7.40 15.23 -5.62
N GLN A 11 -7.16 15.10 -6.93
CA GLN A 11 -6.38 16.05 -7.70
C GLN A 11 -6.94 17.47 -7.58
N LYS A 12 -8.26 17.63 -7.75
CA LYS A 12 -8.91 18.95 -7.65
C LYS A 12 -8.86 19.52 -6.23
N ARG A 13 -8.99 18.67 -5.20
CA ARG A 13 -9.03 19.11 -3.80
C ARG A 13 -7.68 19.60 -3.30
N TYR A 14 -6.60 18.94 -3.72
CA TYR A 14 -5.26 19.20 -3.20
C TYR A 14 -4.33 19.90 -4.19
N ASP A 15 -4.77 20.07 -5.45
CA ASP A 15 -3.96 20.64 -6.54
C ASP A 15 -2.61 19.92 -6.72
N MET A 16 -2.64 18.60 -6.61
CA MET A 16 -1.46 17.73 -6.73
C MET A 16 -1.69 16.61 -7.74
N PRO A 17 -0.64 16.20 -8.49
CA PRO A 17 -0.76 15.07 -9.41
C PRO A 17 -1.14 13.80 -8.65
N VAL A 18 -2.03 13.01 -9.25
CA VAL A 18 -2.45 11.70 -8.72
C VAL A 18 -1.96 10.62 -9.67
N GLU A 19 -1.16 9.71 -9.12
CA GLU A 19 -0.62 8.57 -9.85
C GLU A 19 -1.29 7.28 -9.40
N PHE A 20 -1.42 6.33 -10.34
CA PHE A 20 -1.98 5.02 -10.05
C PHE A 20 -0.87 3.99 -9.95
N VAL A 21 -0.88 3.24 -8.86
CA VAL A 21 0.01 2.09 -8.64
C VAL A 21 -0.86 0.83 -8.65
N ASN A 22 -0.33 -0.26 -9.21
CA ASN A 22 -1.01 -1.54 -9.19
C ASN A 22 -1.05 -2.11 -7.76
N GLU A 23 -2.23 -2.30 -7.19
CA GLU A 23 -2.43 -2.85 -5.84
C GLU A 23 -2.40 -4.40 -5.82
N ALA A 24 -2.30 -5.06 -6.98
CA ALA A 24 -2.30 -6.51 -7.05
C ALA A 24 -1.24 -7.12 -6.11
N PHE A 25 -1.65 -8.15 -5.36
CA PHE A 25 -0.81 -8.91 -4.42
C PHE A 25 -0.30 -8.17 -3.16
N THR A 26 -0.58 -6.87 -3.00
CA THR A 26 -0.13 -6.09 -1.82
C THR A 26 -0.60 -6.71 -0.49
N SER A 27 -1.84 -7.23 -0.44
CA SER A 27 -2.38 -7.91 0.74
C SER A 27 -1.65 -9.21 1.07
N PHE A 28 -1.22 -9.96 0.06
CA PHE A 28 -0.49 -11.21 0.25
C PHE A 28 0.91 -10.91 0.78
N GLU A 29 1.60 -9.96 0.16
CA GLU A 29 2.92 -9.51 0.58
C GLU A 29 2.89 -8.91 2.00
N ALA A 30 1.92 -8.05 2.29
CA ALA A 30 1.71 -7.48 3.61
C ALA A 30 1.53 -8.55 4.69
N GLN A 31 0.73 -9.59 4.42
CA GLN A 31 0.56 -10.73 5.32
C GLN A 31 1.87 -11.48 5.54
N ASP A 32 2.63 -11.72 4.48
CA ASP A 32 3.90 -12.45 4.57
C ASP A 32 4.94 -11.65 5.38
N ARG A 33 5.14 -10.36 5.07
CA ARG A 33 6.02 -9.45 5.82
C ARG A 33 5.66 -9.40 7.30
N LEU A 34 4.37 -9.31 7.64
CA LEU A 34 3.91 -9.32 9.05
C LEU A 34 4.17 -10.67 9.73
N LYS A 35 3.97 -11.80 9.05
CA LYS A 35 4.29 -13.12 9.59
C LYS A 35 5.78 -13.24 9.90
N GLN A 36 6.64 -12.80 8.97
CA GLN A 36 8.09 -12.82 9.16
C GLN A 36 8.55 -11.94 10.32
N GLN A 37 8.07 -10.68 10.39
CA GLN A 37 8.36 -9.77 11.50
C GLN A 37 7.96 -10.37 12.86
N ARG A 38 6.85 -11.13 12.89
CA ARG A 38 6.36 -11.76 14.11
C ARG A 38 7.13 -13.01 14.52
N GLN A 39 7.59 -13.83 13.57
CA GLN A 39 8.51 -14.94 13.86
C GLN A 39 9.76 -14.45 14.59
N ARG A 40 10.16 -13.19 14.36
CA ARG A 40 11.29 -12.53 15.01
C ARG A 40 10.97 -11.91 16.39
N GLY A 41 9.74 -11.94 16.91
CA GLY A 41 9.49 -11.44 18.28
C GLY A 41 8.07 -11.15 18.79
N ARG A 42 6.96 -11.47 18.09
CA ARG A 42 5.59 -11.14 18.59
C ARG A 42 4.55 -12.26 18.40
N LYS A 43 4.02 -12.78 19.52
CA LYS A 43 3.12 -13.95 19.59
C LYS A 43 1.61 -13.72 19.30
N LYS A 44 1.13 -12.51 18.98
CA LYS A 44 -0.32 -12.23 18.79
C LYS A 44 -0.79 -12.22 17.33
N ARG A 45 -1.89 -12.92 16.99
CA ARG A 45 -2.49 -13.03 15.63
C ARG A 45 -2.47 -11.70 14.84
N VAL A 46 -2.10 -11.77 13.56
CA VAL A 46 -2.15 -10.63 12.64
C VAL A 46 -3.59 -10.17 12.50
N LYS A 47 -3.84 -8.89 12.73
CA LYS A 47 -5.15 -8.27 12.54
C LYS A 47 -5.26 -7.74 11.13
N LYS A 48 -6.49 -7.69 10.62
CA LYS A 48 -6.79 -7.13 9.29
C LYS A 48 -6.26 -5.69 9.14
N ILE A 49 -6.42 -4.86 10.16
CA ILE A 49 -5.92 -3.48 10.15
C ILE A 49 -4.39 -3.38 9.98
N GLU A 50 -3.63 -4.34 10.51
CA GLU A 50 -2.17 -4.37 10.34
C GLU A 50 -1.82 -4.72 8.89
N ILE A 51 -2.58 -5.62 8.26
CA ILE A 51 -2.43 -5.98 6.85
C ILE A 51 -2.72 -4.77 5.97
N ASP A 52 -3.83 -4.06 6.21
CA ASP A 52 -4.21 -2.89 5.42
C ASP A 52 -3.15 -1.77 5.52
N GLN A 53 -2.58 -1.56 6.72
CA GLN A 53 -1.47 -0.62 6.93
C GLN A 53 -0.20 -1.03 6.17
N GLN A 54 0.16 -2.31 6.21
CA GLN A 54 1.34 -2.81 5.48
C GLN A 54 1.12 -2.81 3.96
N ALA A 55 -0.08 -3.09 3.48
CA ALA A 55 -0.41 -2.99 2.06
C ALA A 55 -0.25 -1.55 1.56
N ALA A 56 -0.73 -0.55 2.33
CA ALA A 56 -0.50 0.87 2.01
C ALA A 56 0.98 1.23 1.95
N ALA A 57 1.81 0.71 2.87
CA ALA A 57 3.26 0.90 2.83
C ALA A 57 3.90 0.28 1.57
N VAL A 58 3.51 -0.95 1.21
CA VAL A 58 3.99 -1.64 -0.01
C VAL A 58 3.65 -0.83 -1.27
N ILE A 59 2.46 -0.24 -1.36
CA ILE A 59 2.06 0.62 -2.49
C ILE A 59 3.01 1.82 -2.63
N VAL A 60 3.34 2.50 -1.52
CA VAL A 60 4.26 3.65 -1.51
C VAL A 60 5.67 3.21 -1.85
N GLU A 61 6.16 2.10 -1.30
CA GLU A 61 7.47 1.53 -1.64
C GLU A 61 7.57 1.23 -3.13
N THR A 62 6.56 0.58 -3.71
CA THR A 62 6.49 0.28 -5.14
C THR A 62 6.57 1.56 -5.98
N TRP A 63 5.83 2.59 -5.59
CA TRP A 63 5.89 3.89 -6.27
C TRP A 63 7.29 4.51 -6.21
N LEU A 64 7.93 4.49 -5.03
CA LEU A 64 9.29 5.02 -4.85
C LEU A 64 10.31 4.25 -5.70
N GLU A 65 10.19 2.93 -5.79
CA GLU A 65 11.07 2.09 -6.61
C GLU A 65 10.93 2.37 -8.10
N LEU A 66 9.70 2.53 -8.60
CA LEU A 66 9.44 2.90 -9.99
C LEU A 66 10.10 4.25 -10.34
N HIS A 67 10.06 5.22 -9.42
CA HIS A 67 10.64 6.55 -9.64
C HIS A 67 12.14 6.64 -9.40
N ARG A 68 12.73 5.68 -8.66
CA ARG A 68 14.18 5.61 -8.45
C ARG A 68 14.96 5.13 -9.67
N ALA A 69 14.32 4.38 -10.56
CA ALA A 69 14.93 3.83 -11.76
C ALA A 69 14.88 4.80 -12.97
N THR A 70 14.58 6.07 -12.73
CA THR A 70 14.46 7.14 -13.73
C THR A 70 15.57 8.17 -13.51
#